data_AF-A0A958BRU6-F1
#
_entry.id   AF-A0A958BRU6-F1
#
_cell.length_a   1.000
_cell.length_b   1.000
_cell.length_c   1.000
_cell.angle_alpha   90.00
_cell.angle_beta   90.00
_cell.angle_gamma   90.00
#
_symmetry.space_group_name_H-M   'P 1'
#
loop_
_entity.id
_entity.type
_entity.pdbx_description
1 polymer ?
#
loop_
_entity_poly.entity_id
_entity_poly.type
_entity_poly.pdbx_seq_one_letter_code
_entity_poly.pdbx_strand_id
1 'polypeptide(L)' 'MHELYGHLTPAQLRDLTNEMIDTQLYLIAECVDQDITFIYNDPQAYDNAASTSDEVNMPWTLGHVIVHVTASAEEAAF' A
#
# COMPACT_ATOMS: atom_id res chain seq x y z
N MET A 1 14.78 10.72 2.91
CA MET A 1 14.63 9.25 2.76
C MET A 1 15.86 8.51 3.25
N HIS A 2 17.02 8.66 2.60
CA HIS A 2 18.23 7.85 2.86
C HIS A 2 18.75 7.89 4.32
N GLU A 3 18.51 8.97 5.08
CA GLU A 3 18.93 9.08 6.48
C GLU A 3 18.21 8.13 7.45
N LEU A 4 16.96 7.74 7.16
CA LEU A 4 16.14 7.00 8.12
C LEU A 4 16.52 5.51 8.21
N TYR A 5 17.06 4.94 7.14
CA TYR A 5 17.38 3.50 7.04
C TYR A 5 18.78 3.23 6.49
N GLY A 6 19.61 4.26 6.28
CA GLY A 6 20.98 4.10 5.78
C GLY A 6 21.94 3.31 6.70
N HIS A 7 21.49 2.97 7.91
CA HIS A 7 22.22 2.13 8.86
C HIS A 7 21.75 0.66 8.86
N LEU A 8 20.67 0.35 8.12
CA LEU A 8 20.13 -1.00 8.03
C LEU A 8 20.83 -1.78 6.90
N THR A 9 21.05 -3.06 7.15
CA THR A 9 21.51 -4.00 6.14
C THR A 9 20.34 -4.44 5.25
N PRO A 10 20.60 -4.95 4.04
CA PRO A 10 19.55 -5.54 3.20
C PRO A 10 18.76 -6.67 3.89
N ALA A 11 19.40 -7.44 4.78
CA ALA A 11 18.71 -8.47 5.56
C ALA A 11 17.68 -7.86 6.53
N GLN A 12 18.04 -6.78 7.21
CA GLN A 12 17.12 -6.09 8.12
C GLN A 12 15.97 -5.40 7.37
N LEU A 13 16.22 -4.86 6.18
CA LEU A 13 15.15 -4.32 5.33
C LEU A 13 14.15 -5.42 4.95
N ARG A 14 14.64 -6.59 4.57
CA ARG A 14 13.79 -7.76 4.28
C ARG A 14 12.97 -8.20 5.49
N ASP A 15 13.57 -8.25 6.67
CA ASP A 15 12.87 -8.63 7.90
C ASP A 15 11.74 -7.64 8.23
N LEU A 16 12.00 -6.34 8.08
CA LEU A 16 10.97 -5.30 8.25
C LEU A 16 9.86 -5.40 7.19
N THR A 17 10.21 -5.70 5.94
CA THR A 17 9.21 -5.95 4.89
C THR A 17 8.33 -7.14 5.25
N ASN A 18 8.90 -8.25 5.72
CA ASN A 18 8.13 -9.42 6.16
C ASN A 18 7.19 -9.06 7.33
N GLU A 19 7.68 -8.35 8.35
CA GLU A 19 6.85 -7.91 9.49
C GLU A 19 5.67 -7.04 9.05
N MET A 20 5.91 -6.13 8.10
CA MET A 20 4.87 -5.29 7.52
C MET A 20 3.82 -6.13 6.77
N ILE A 21 4.24 -7.10 5.97
CA ILE A 21 3.34 -8.00 5.25
C ILE A 21 2.52 -8.87 6.20
N ASP A 22 3.15 -9.45 7.23
CA ASP A 22 2.46 -10.25 8.25
C ASP A 22 1.37 -9.42 8.96
N THR A 23 1.67 -8.15 9.25
CA THR A 23 0.70 -7.22 9.84
C THR A 23 -0.48 -6.96 8.90
N GLN A 24 -0.22 -6.73 7.61
CA GLN A 24 -1.28 -6.53 6.62
C GLN A 24 -2.16 -7.78 6.48
N LEU A 25 -1.56 -8.97 6.39
CA LEU A 25 -2.27 -10.24 6.32
C LEU A 25 -3.17 -10.46 7.55
N TYR A 26 -2.67 -10.12 8.74
CA TYR A 26 -3.46 -10.17 9.96
C TYR A 26 -4.66 -9.21 9.91
N LEU A 27 -4.46 -7.95 9.47
CA LEU A 27 -5.51 -6.93 9.40
C LEU A 27 -6.62 -7.28 8.41
N ILE A 28 -6.29 -7.99 7.33
CA ILE A 28 -7.26 -8.36 6.28
C ILE A 28 -7.77 -9.80 6.41
N ALA A 29 -7.43 -10.51 7.50
CA ALA A 29 -7.71 -11.94 7.65
C ALA A 29 -9.20 -12.30 7.58
N GLU A 30 -10.09 -11.36 7.96
CA GLU A 30 -11.54 -11.52 7.94
C GLU A 30 -12.22 -10.79 6.77
N CYS A 31 -11.45 -10.13 5.90
CA CYS A 31 -12.00 -9.47 4.73
C CYS A 31 -12.55 -10.48 3.72
N VAL A 32 -13.67 -10.14 3.12
CA VAL A 32 -14.25 -10.87 1.98
C VAL A 32 -14.02 -10.08 0.68
N ASP A 33 -14.25 -10.72 -0.48
CA ASP A 33 -14.06 -10.09 -1.80
C ASP A 33 -14.80 -8.75 -1.93
N GLN A 34 -15.96 -8.62 -1.28
CA GLN A 34 -16.73 -7.39 -1.25
C GLN A 34 -15.98 -6.25 -0.56
N ASP A 35 -15.23 -6.51 0.51
CA ASP A 35 -14.44 -5.48 1.20
C ASP A 35 -13.27 -5.00 0.33
N ILE A 36 -12.70 -5.90 -0.47
CA ILE A 36 -11.59 -5.60 -1.39
C ILE A 36 -12.03 -4.73 -2.57
N THR A 37 -13.26 -4.95 -3.06
CA THR A 37 -13.81 -4.30 -4.26
C THR A 37 -14.76 -3.14 -3.94
N PHE A 38 -15.07 -2.91 -2.67
CA PHE A 38 -15.93 -1.81 -2.26
C PHE A 38 -15.33 -0.46 -2.65
N ILE A 39 -16.12 0.35 -3.37
CA ILE A 39 -15.79 1.71 -3.74
C ILE A 39 -16.55 2.63 -2.77
N TYR A 40 -15.84 3.18 -1.79
CA TYR A 40 -16.40 4.16 -0.87
C TYR A 40 -16.59 5.50 -1.59
N ASN A 41 -17.72 6.18 -1.35
CA ASN A 41 -17.90 7.55 -1.82
C ASN A 41 -17.09 8.51 -0.92
N ASP A 42 -15.86 8.81 -1.32
CA ASP A 42 -14.99 9.78 -0.66
C ASP A 42 -14.99 11.12 -1.42
N PRO A 43 -15.69 12.16 -0.93
CA PRO A 43 -15.67 13.48 -1.56
C PRO A 43 -14.30 14.17 -1.54
N GLN A 44 -13.34 13.63 -0.77
CA GLN A 44 -11.98 14.15 -0.64
C GLN A 44 -10.94 13.34 -1.41
N ALA A 45 -11.36 12.29 -2.13
CA ALA A 45 -10.45 11.53 -2.98
C ALA A 45 -9.79 12.47 -4.00
N TYR A 46 -8.45 12.51 -3.97
CA TYR A 46 -7.66 13.32 -4.88
C TYR A 46 -6.27 12.72 -5.06
N ASP A 47 -5.98 12.27 -6.28
CA ASP A 47 -4.68 11.78 -6.72
C ASP A 47 -4.13 12.69 -7.82
N ASN A 48 -3.11 13.47 -7.49
CA ASN A 48 -2.44 14.39 -8.43
C ASN A 48 -1.49 13.67 -9.40
N ALA A 49 -1.19 12.40 -9.16
CA ALA A 49 -0.39 11.54 -10.02
C ALA A 49 -1.23 10.63 -10.92
N ALA A 50 -2.56 10.75 -10.87
CA ALA A 50 -3.47 9.99 -11.71
C ALA A 50 -3.15 10.16 -13.20
N SER A 51 -3.21 9.05 -13.95
CA SER A 51 -2.84 9.02 -15.37
C SER A 51 -3.86 9.72 -16.26
N THR A 52 -5.11 9.79 -15.81
CA THR A 52 -6.21 10.43 -16.53
C THR A 52 -6.98 11.39 -15.63
N SER A 53 -7.63 12.39 -16.22
CA SER A 53 -8.48 13.34 -15.48
C SER A 53 -9.65 12.67 -14.77
N ASP A 54 -10.13 11.55 -15.31
CA ASP A 54 -11.29 10.82 -14.81
C ASP A 54 -10.94 10.02 -13.54
N GLU A 55 -9.66 9.71 -13.34
CA GLU A 55 -9.14 8.99 -12.16
C GLU A 55 -8.73 9.92 -11.02
N VAL A 56 -8.51 11.21 -11.26
CA VAL A 56 -7.98 12.17 -10.27
C VAL A 56 -8.79 12.20 -8.98
N ASN A 57 -10.12 12.08 -9.05
CA ASN A 57 -10.98 12.08 -7.86
C ASN A 57 -11.59 10.69 -7.59
N MET A 58 -11.00 9.63 -8.15
CA MET A 58 -11.46 8.27 -7.94
C MET A 58 -10.94 7.78 -6.58
N PRO A 59 -11.84 7.32 -5.68
CA PRO A 59 -11.43 6.73 -4.42
C PRO A 59 -10.74 5.39 -4.65
N TRP A 60 -9.70 5.11 -3.86
CA TRP A 60 -9.03 3.82 -3.87
C TRP A 60 -9.85 2.77 -3.12
N THR A 61 -9.91 1.56 -3.68
CA THR A 61 -10.42 0.40 -2.95
C THR A 61 -9.37 -0.12 -1.97
N LEU A 62 -9.77 -0.97 -1.03
CA LEU A 62 -8.81 -1.67 -0.16
C LEU A 62 -7.80 -2.49 -0.98
N GLY A 63 -8.25 -3.13 -2.06
CA GLY A 63 -7.35 -3.85 -2.97
C GLY A 63 -6.29 -2.94 -3.61
N HIS A 64 -6.66 -1.73 -4.00
CA HIS A 64 -5.72 -0.75 -4.56
C HIS A 64 -4.68 -0.34 -3.50
N VAL A 65 -5.11 -0.05 -2.27
CA VAL A 65 -4.21 0.30 -1.17
C VAL A 65 -3.20 -0.82 -0.89
N ILE A 66 -3.65 -2.08 -0.84
CA ILE A 66 -2.76 -3.23 -0.60
C ILE A 66 -1.67 -3.30 -1.68
N VAL A 67 -2.04 -3.27 -2.97
CA VAL A 67 -1.08 -3.33 -4.08
C VAL A 67 -0.03 -2.23 -4.00
N HIS A 68 -0.44 -1.00 -3.70
CA HIS A 68 0.48 0.12 -3.60
C HIS A 68 1.44 -0.01 -2.43
N VAL A 69 0.95 -0.35 -1.24
CA VAL A 69 1.79 -0.49 -0.05
C VAL A 69 2.78 -1.64 -0.21
N THR A 70 2.35 -2.78 -0.77
CA THR A 70 3.26 -3.91 -1.01
C THR A 70 4.33 -3.55 -2.05
N ALA A 71 3.94 -2.94 -3.18
CA ALA A 71 4.89 -2.57 -4.23
C ALA A 71 5.95 -1.58 -3.72
N SER A 72 5.53 -0.51 -3.02
CA SER A 72 6.46 0.48 -2.47
C SER A 72 7.43 -0.10 -1.42
N ALA A 73 6.99 -1.09 -0.65
CA ALA A 73 7.85 -1.73 0.34
C ALA A 73 8.86 -2.71 -0.28
N GLU A 74 8.49 -3.38 -1.38
CA GLU A 74 9.39 -4.26 -2.11
C GLU A 74 10.48 -3.49 -2.87
N GLU A 75 10.16 -2.33 -3.47
CA GLU A 75 11.11 -1.51 -4.22
C GLU A 75 12.37 -1.11 -3.42
N ALA A 76 12.24 -0.97 -2.10
CA ALA A 76 13.34 -0.59 -1.21
C ALA A 76 14.09 -1.79 -0.60
N ALA A 77 13.62 -3.03 -0.83
CA ALA A 77 14.13 -4.24 -0.18
C ALA A 77 15.05 -5.11 -1.09
N PHE A 78 15.38 -4.63 -2.29
CA PHE A 78 16.29 -5.29 -3.25
C PHE A 78 17.72 -4.77 -3.22
#